data_AF-A0A9X1YFS1-F1
#
_entry.id   AF-A0A9X1YFS1-F1
#
_cell.length_a   1.000
_cell.length_b   1.000
_cell.length_c   1.000
_cell.angle_alpha   90.00
_cell.angle_beta   90.00
_cell.angle_gamma   90.00
#
_symmetry.space_group_name_H-M   'P 1'
#
loop_
_entity.id
_entity.type
_entity.pdbx_description
1 polymer ?
#
loop_
_entity_poly.entity_id
_entity_poly.type
_entity_poly.pdbx_seq_one_letter_code
_entity_poly.pdbx_strand_id
1 'polypeptide(L)'
;MQLSPALARAPARDAGAPSRVRQVANFVVFEAAWFACILGVAHGEPLWGTAAVVAAIAWHVAISARPATELALAAILGAIGLVAESLVVAQGHVAYPAGQPVAWLAPYWMVALWAEFGIALNVTLRWLKRKPLLAVVLGAVFGPLSYLGGVRLGGAHFVDEPAALVTLACMWAVLMPLVMWISDRFDGVAPQPAHA
;
A
#
# COMPACT_ATOMS: atom_id res chain seq x y z
N MET A 1 -6.63 38.72 44.38
CA MET A 1 -7.00 37.31 44.20
C MET A 1 -7.24 37.07 42.71
N GLN A 2 -6.18 36.80 41.95
CA GLN A 2 -6.23 36.57 40.50
C GLN A 2 -6.41 35.07 40.26
N LEU A 3 -7.51 34.67 39.63
CA LEU A 3 -7.71 33.31 39.14
C LEU A 3 -7.04 33.19 37.77
N SER A 4 -6.02 32.34 37.69
CA SER A 4 -5.32 32.02 36.44
C SER A 4 -6.24 31.20 35.53
N PRO A 5 -6.50 31.61 34.27
CA PRO A 5 -7.26 30.79 33.35
C PRO A 5 -6.39 29.59 32.95
N ALA A 6 -6.84 28.40 33.34
CA ALA A 6 -6.31 27.14 32.88
C ALA A 6 -6.35 27.13 31.35
N LEU A 7 -5.18 27.32 30.74
CA LEU A 7 -4.93 27.02 29.34
C LEU A 7 -5.24 25.55 29.14
N ALA A 8 -6.42 25.25 28.59
CA ALA A 8 -6.68 24.00 27.92
C ALA A 8 -5.70 23.91 26.74
N ARG A 9 -4.48 23.41 27.00
CA ARG A 9 -3.57 23.01 25.94
C ARG A 9 -4.28 21.87 25.20
N ALA A 10 -4.80 22.17 24.01
CA ALA A 10 -5.10 21.14 23.04
C ALA A 10 -3.89 20.18 22.97
N PRO A 11 -4.10 18.85 22.93
CA PRO A 11 -2.99 17.91 22.90
C PRO A 11 -2.09 18.26 21.72
N ALA A 12 -0.83 18.57 22.02
CA ALA A 12 0.21 18.98 21.07
C ALA A 12 0.63 17.87 20.07
N ARG A 13 -0.25 16.92 19.76
CA ARG A 13 0.09 15.59 19.23
C ARG A 13 -0.47 15.27 17.84
N ASP A 14 -1.23 16.17 17.24
CA ASP A 14 -1.62 16.13 15.81
C ASP A 14 -0.65 16.93 14.90
N ALA A 15 0.41 17.50 15.49
CA ALA A 15 1.43 18.24 14.77
C ALA A 15 2.20 17.28 13.82
N GLY A 16 1.75 17.20 12.56
CA GLY A 16 2.37 16.37 11.52
C GLY A 16 1.41 15.42 10.78
N ALA A 17 0.12 15.38 11.11
CA ALA A 17 -0.85 14.60 10.33
C ALA A 17 -1.05 15.21 8.92
N PRO A 18 -1.13 14.39 7.85
CA PRO A 18 -1.40 14.90 6.52
C PRO A 18 -2.76 15.63 6.48
N SER A 19 -2.82 16.76 5.78
CA SER A 19 -4.08 17.49 5.59
C SER A 19 -5.12 16.63 4.88
N ARG A 20 -6.42 16.93 5.07
CA ARG A 20 -7.51 16.22 4.37
C ARG A 20 -7.35 16.25 2.85
N VAL A 21 -6.91 17.39 2.31
CA VAL A 21 -6.63 17.54 0.87
C VAL A 21 -5.54 16.58 0.43
N ARG A 22 -4.46 16.43 1.22
CA ARG A 22 -3.38 15.48 0.91
C ARG A 22 -3.85 14.03 0.99
N GLN A 23 -4.71 13.69 1.94
CA GLN A 23 -5.31 12.36 2.04
C GLN A 23 -6.18 12.03 0.83
N VAL A 24 -7.06 12.96 0.42
CA VAL A 24 -7.92 12.78 -0.76
C VAL A 24 -7.08 12.67 -2.03
N ALA A 25 -6.08 13.55 -2.22
CA ALA A 25 -5.21 13.49 -3.38
C ALA A 25 -4.43 12.17 -3.46
N ASN A 26 -3.88 11.71 -2.34
CA ASN A 26 -3.18 10.43 -2.24
C ASN A 26 -4.11 9.26 -2.59
N PHE A 27 -5.32 9.22 -2.02
CA PHE A 27 -6.32 8.20 -2.32
C PHE A 27 -6.69 8.19 -3.81
N VAL A 28 -6.98 9.34 -4.42
CA VAL A 28 -7.35 9.43 -5.84
C VAL A 28 -6.20 8.98 -6.74
N VAL A 29 -4.97 9.42 -6.47
CA VAL A 29 -3.79 9.01 -7.26
C VAL A 29 -3.54 7.51 -7.12
N PHE A 30 -3.61 6.98 -5.89
CA PHE A 30 -3.42 5.55 -5.61
C PHE A 30 -4.45 4.68 -6.34
N GLU A 31 -5.73 4.99 -6.22
CA GLU A 31 -6.79 4.22 -6.90
C GLU A 31 -6.69 4.36 -8.43
N ALA A 32 -6.42 5.57 -8.95
CA ALA A 32 -6.29 5.78 -10.39
C ALA A 32 -5.13 4.99 -11.00
N ALA A 33 -3.97 4.95 -10.33
CA ALA A 33 -2.83 4.17 -10.76
C ALA A 33 -3.07 2.65 -10.61
N TRP A 34 -3.74 2.21 -9.54
CA TRP A 34 -4.19 0.83 -9.41
C TRP A 34 -5.09 0.41 -10.58
N PHE A 35 -6.14 1.19 -10.90
CA PHE A 35 -7.04 0.92 -12.03
C PHE A 35 -6.29 0.92 -13.37
N ALA A 36 -5.41 1.90 -13.59
CA ALA A 36 -4.60 1.96 -14.81
C ALA A 36 -3.67 0.74 -14.94
N CYS A 37 -3.10 0.26 -13.83
CA CYS A 37 -2.28 -0.93 -13.79
C CYS A 37 -3.08 -2.18 -14.19
N ILE A 38 -4.20 -2.42 -13.49
CA ILE A 38 -5.04 -3.60 -13.72
C ILE A 38 -5.62 -3.61 -15.13
N LEU A 39 -6.14 -2.48 -15.61
CA LEU A 39 -6.66 -2.36 -16.98
C LEU A 39 -5.55 -2.49 -18.03
N GLY A 40 -4.37 -1.94 -17.77
CA GLY A 40 -3.20 -2.14 -18.63
C GLY A 40 -2.87 -3.61 -18.80
N VAL A 41 -2.82 -4.38 -17.70
CA VAL A 41 -2.61 -5.84 -17.73
C VAL A 41 -3.74 -6.54 -18.49
N ALA A 42 -5.00 -6.20 -18.20
CA ALA A 42 -6.17 -6.82 -18.84
C ALA A 42 -6.22 -6.59 -20.36
N HIS A 43 -5.67 -5.48 -20.84
CA HIS A 43 -5.57 -5.15 -22.27
C HIS A 43 -4.25 -5.59 -22.92
N GLY A 44 -3.40 -6.35 -22.22
CA GLY A 44 -2.13 -6.85 -22.75
C GLY A 44 -1.00 -5.84 -22.78
N GLU A 45 -1.15 -4.70 -22.09
CA GLU A 45 -0.21 -3.57 -22.01
C GLU A 45 0.31 -3.36 -20.56
N PRO A 46 0.87 -4.38 -19.89
CA PRO A 46 1.28 -4.30 -18.48
C PRO A 46 2.37 -3.25 -18.20
N LEU A 47 3.18 -2.88 -19.20
CA LEU A 47 4.22 -1.85 -19.07
C LEU A 47 3.61 -0.46 -18.84
N TRP A 48 2.57 -0.10 -19.59
CA TRP A 48 1.90 1.19 -19.44
C TRP A 48 1.16 1.29 -18.10
N GLY A 49 0.54 0.19 -17.67
CA GLY A 49 -0.04 0.07 -16.34
C GLY A 49 0.99 0.29 -15.23
N THR A 50 2.16 -0.36 -15.35
CA THR A 50 3.27 -0.20 -14.39
C THR A 50 3.83 1.22 -14.39
N ALA A 51 3.92 1.87 -15.57
CA ALA A 51 4.40 3.24 -15.67
C ALA A 51 3.49 4.23 -14.92
N ALA A 52 2.17 4.02 -14.93
CA ALA A 52 1.23 4.83 -14.13
C ALA A 52 1.49 4.70 -12.62
N VAL A 53 1.76 3.48 -12.15
CA VAL A 53 2.11 3.19 -10.75
C VAL A 53 3.44 3.85 -10.36
N VAL A 54 4.46 3.74 -11.22
CA VAL A 54 5.75 4.40 -11.00
C VAL A 54 5.59 5.92 -10.95
N ALA A 55 4.73 6.50 -11.80
CA ALA A 55 4.42 7.92 -11.76
C ALA A 55 3.71 8.34 -10.46
N ALA A 56 2.78 7.53 -9.95
CA ALA A 56 2.12 7.76 -8.65
C ALA A 56 3.13 7.74 -7.49
N ILE A 57 4.04 6.77 -7.47
CA ILE A 57 5.12 6.69 -6.48
C ILE A 57 6.04 7.90 -6.59
N ALA A 58 6.48 8.26 -7.81
CA ALA A 58 7.35 9.41 -8.04
C ALA A 58 6.71 10.73 -7.59
N TRP A 59 5.42 10.93 -7.90
CA TRP A 59 4.65 12.06 -7.42
C TRP A 59 4.63 12.13 -5.90
N HIS A 60 4.28 11.04 -5.22
CA HIS A 60 4.22 10.99 -3.76
C HIS A 60 5.58 11.27 -3.11
N VAL A 61 6.65 10.68 -3.65
CA VAL A 61 8.03 10.91 -3.18
C VAL A 61 8.41 12.38 -3.35
N ALA A 62 8.11 12.99 -4.50
CA ALA A 62 8.44 14.38 -4.80
C ALA A 62 7.75 15.40 -3.88
N ILE A 63 6.53 15.09 -3.40
CA ILE A 63 5.78 15.98 -2.49
C ILE A 63 6.01 15.68 -1.00
N SER A 64 6.87 14.71 -0.68
CA SER A 64 7.12 14.29 0.70
C SER A 64 8.25 15.07 1.37
N ALA A 65 8.11 15.30 2.68
CA ALA A 65 9.10 16.08 3.44
C ALA A 65 10.48 15.40 3.48
N ARG A 66 10.50 14.07 3.46
CA ARG A 66 11.71 13.25 3.40
C ARG A 66 11.58 12.21 2.25
N PRO A 67 11.86 12.61 1.00
CA PRO A 67 11.66 11.76 -0.19
C PRO A 67 12.39 10.42 -0.10
N ALA A 68 13.63 10.41 0.39
CA ALA A 68 14.42 9.18 0.52
C ALA A 68 13.79 8.17 1.50
N THR A 69 13.12 8.64 2.55
CA THR A 69 12.42 7.77 3.52
C THR A 69 11.19 7.11 2.89
N GLU A 70 10.39 7.87 2.13
CA GLU A 70 9.22 7.31 1.44
C GLU A 70 9.63 6.38 0.28
N LEU A 71 10.70 6.71 -0.44
CA LEU A 71 11.26 5.84 -1.48
C LEU A 71 11.77 4.53 -0.87
N ALA A 72 12.43 4.58 0.28
CA ALA A 72 12.85 3.38 1.00
C ALA A 72 11.65 2.53 1.44
N LEU A 73 10.58 3.15 1.94
CA LEU A 73 9.35 2.43 2.30
C LEU A 73 8.74 1.74 1.08
N ALA A 74 8.59 2.44 -0.05
CA ALA A 74 8.08 1.86 -1.29
C ALA A 74 8.95 0.70 -1.77
N ALA A 75 10.27 0.84 -1.74
CA ALA A 75 11.21 -0.24 -2.11
C ALA A 75 11.10 -1.46 -1.18
N ILE A 76 11.00 -1.25 0.14
CA ILE A 76 10.80 -2.33 1.11
C ILE A 76 9.49 -3.06 0.84
N LEU A 77 8.40 -2.34 0.58
CA LEU A 77 7.12 -2.95 0.28
C LEU A 77 7.13 -3.69 -1.07
N GLY A 78 7.81 -3.16 -2.08
CA GLY A 78 8.05 -3.88 -3.33
C GLY A 78 8.82 -5.19 -3.11
N ALA A 79 9.85 -5.19 -2.26
CA ALA A 79 10.60 -6.40 -1.93
C ALA A 79 9.75 -7.43 -1.15
N ILE A 80 8.95 -6.97 -0.18
CA ILE A 80 7.98 -7.83 0.52
C ILE A 80 6.98 -8.41 -0.46
N GLY A 81 6.45 -7.57 -1.36
CA GLY A 81 5.51 -7.96 -2.40
C GLY A 81 6.08 -8.99 -3.35
N LEU A 82 7.31 -8.81 -3.82
CA LEU A 82 7.99 -9.79 -4.66
C LEU A 82 8.03 -11.17 -4.00
N VAL A 83 8.38 -11.25 -2.72
CA VAL A 83 8.42 -12.53 -1.99
C VAL A 83 7.02 -13.08 -1.78
N ALA A 84 6.11 -12.27 -1.22
CA ALA A 84 4.75 -12.69 -0.90
C ALA A 84 3.99 -13.18 -2.14
N GLU A 85 4.07 -12.44 -3.23
CA GLU A 85 3.39 -12.79 -4.48
C GLU A 85 4.02 -13.98 -5.18
N SER A 86 5.34 -14.13 -5.13
CA SER A 86 5.96 -15.34 -5.68
C SER A 86 5.53 -16.59 -4.91
N LEU A 87 5.28 -16.49 -3.60
CA LEU A 87 4.69 -17.59 -2.82
C LEU A 87 3.24 -17.86 -3.23
N VAL A 88 2.43 -16.82 -3.47
CA VAL A 88 1.06 -16.96 -3.99
C VAL A 88 1.06 -17.66 -5.36
N VAL A 89 1.96 -17.27 -6.27
CA VAL A 89 2.15 -17.91 -7.57
C VAL A 89 2.59 -19.38 -7.39
N ALA A 90 3.52 -19.65 -6.48
CA ALA A 90 4.01 -21.01 -6.23
C ALA A 90 2.94 -21.96 -5.66
N GLN A 91 1.95 -21.45 -4.93
CA GLN A 91 0.80 -22.23 -4.48
C GLN A 91 -0.13 -22.62 -5.64
N GLY A 92 -0.12 -21.87 -6.75
CA GLY A 92 -0.91 -22.16 -7.95
C GLY A 92 -2.40 -21.82 -7.84
N HIS A 93 -2.85 -21.18 -6.75
CA HIS A 93 -4.26 -20.78 -6.58
C HIS A 93 -4.60 -19.51 -7.38
N VAL A 94 -3.61 -18.65 -7.65
CA VAL A 94 -3.74 -17.40 -8.41
C VAL A 94 -2.78 -17.45 -9.60
N ALA A 95 -3.26 -17.06 -10.78
CA ALA A 95 -2.47 -16.94 -11.99
C ALA A 95 -2.58 -15.53 -12.56
N TYR A 96 -1.49 -15.05 -13.16
CA TYR A 96 -1.43 -13.75 -13.82
C TYR A 96 -1.24 -13.91 -15.32
N PRO A 97 -1.96 -13.14 -16.16
CA PRO A 97 -1.95 -13.32 -17.60
C PRO A 97 -0.67 -12.81 -18.28
N ALA A 98 0.05 -11.87 -17.66
CA ALA A 98 1.26 -11.27 -18.22
C ALA A 98 2.16 -10.67 -17.14
N GLY A 99 3.40 -10.35 -17.51
CA GLY A 99 4.33 -9.54 -16.71
C GLY A 99 5.27 -10.33 -15.81
N GLN A 100 5.22 -11.67 -15.81
CA GLN A 100 6.20 -12.50 -15.12
C GLN A 100 7.54 -12.50 -15.88
N PRO A 101 8.66 -12.14 -15.24
CA PRO A 101 9.98 -12.29 -15.86
C PRO A 101 10.38 -13.77 -15.98
N VAL A 102 9.97 -14.60 -15.03
CA VAL A 102 10.07 -16.06 -15.03
C VAL A 102 8.82 -16.64 -14.37
N ALA A 103 8.41 -17.85 -14.76
CA ALA A 103 7.09 -18.40 -14.42
C ALA A 103 6.75 -18.46 -12.92
N TRP A 104 7.75 -18.61 -12.05
CA TRP A 104 7.57 -18.75 -10.60
C TRP A 104 7.71 -17.42 -9.83
N LEU A 105 8.06 -16.33 -10.50
CA LEU A 105 8.16 -15.01 -9.87
C LEU A 105 6.86 -14.21 -10.05
N ALA A 106 6.61 -13.34 -9.08
CA ALA A 106 5.59 -12.31 -9.16
C ALA A 106 5.75 -11.46 -10.44
N PRO A 107 4.66 -11.05 -11.11
CA PRO A 107 4.73 -10.10 -12.19
C PRO A 107 5.32 -8.76 -11.73
N TYR A 108 6.12 -8.11 -12.57
CA TYR A 108 6.76 -6.83 -12.21
C TYR A 108 5.75 -5.74 -11.86
N TRP A 109 4.57 -5.75 -12.48
CA TRP A 109 3.50 -4.78 -12.23
C TRP A 109 2.85 -5.00 -10.86
N MET A 110 2.77 -6.25 -10.40
CA MET A 110 2.26 -6.56 -9.07
C MET A 110 3.26 -6.11 -8.00
N VAL A 111 4.55 -6.31 -8.24
CA VAL A 111 5.63 -5.76 -7.38
C VAL A 111 5.54 -4.23 -7.30
N ALA A 112 5.22 -3.55 -8.41
CA ALA A 112 5.00 -2.11 -8.43
C ALA A 112 3.77 -1.70 -7.60
N LEU A 113 2.63 -2.40 -7.70
CA LEU A 113 1.45 -2.15 -6.86
C LEU A 113 1.74 -2.35 -5.37
N TRP A 114 2.57 -3.34 -5.02
CA TRP A 114 3.06 -3.50 -3.66
C TRP A 114 3.89 -2.31 -3.20
N ALA A 115 4.82 -1.82 -4.03
CA ALA A 115 5.58 -0.61 -3.72
C ALA A 115 4.67 0.63 -3.58
N GLU A 116 3.67 0.75 -4.45
CA GLU A 116 2.67 1.81 -4.43
C GLU A 116 1.90 1.82 -3.11
N PHE A 117 1.55 0.65 -2.57
CA PHE A 117 0.84 0.56 -1.30
C PHE A 117 1.53 1.33 -0.17
N GLY A 118 2.87 1.43 -0.20
CA GLY A 118 3.66 2.25 0.73
C GLY A 118 3.26 3.71 0.77
N ILE A 119 2.84 4.29 -0.35
CA ILE A 119 2.47 5.72 -0.42
C ILE A 119 1.17 6.02 0.33
N ALA A 120 0.31 5.02 0.54
CA ALA A 120 -0.93 5.16 1.30
C ALA A 120 -0.71 5.04 2.81
N LEU A 121 0.29 4.26 3.26
CA LEU A 121 0.47 3.90 4.67
C LEU A 121 0.71 5.11 5.59
N ASN A 122 1.50 6.07 5.14
CA ASN A 122 1.84 7.27 5.91
C ASN A 122 0.87 8.44 5.72
N VAL A 123 -0.10 8.29 4.81
CA VAL A 123 -1.06 9.33 4.44
C VAL A 123 -2.49 8.88 4.76
N THR A 124 -3.12 8.15 3.84
CA THR A 124 -4.53 7.78 3.89
C THR A 124 -4.82 6.72 4.97
N LEU A 125 -3.87 5.82 5.19
CA LEU A 125 -3.99 4.73 6.17
C LEU A 125 -3.25 5.00 7.49
N ARG A 126 -2.70 6.22 7.69
CA ARG A 126 -1.89 6.56 8.86
C ARG A 126 -2.59 6.29 10.19
N TRP A 127 -3.91 6.47 10.23
CA TRP A 127 -4.74 6.23 11.41
C TRP A 127 -4.76 4.77 11.86
N LEU A 128 -4.40 3.81 10.99
CA LEU A 128 -4.40 2.38 11.28
C LEU A 128 -3.14 1.90 12.02
N LYS A 129 -2.03 2.66 11.97
CA LYS A 129 -0.73 2.28 12.57
C LYS A 129 -0.81 1.85 14.04
N ARG A 130 -1.75 2.43 14.81
CA ARG A 130 -1.92 2.16 16.25
C ARG A 130 -3.02 1.15 16.58
N LYS A 131 -3.55 0.47 15.56
CA LYS A 131 -4.69 -0.45 15.69
C LYS A 131 -4.35 -1.81 15.03
N PRO A 132 -3.38 -2.57 15.57
CA PRO A 132 -2.87 -3.78 14.91
C PRO A 132 -3.95 -4.85 14.70
N LEU A 133 -4.87 -5.03 15.66
CA LEU A 133 -5.98 -5.98 15.49
C LEU A 133 -6.94 -5.55 14.37
N LEU A 134 -7.19 -4.24 14.23
CA LEU A 134 -7.99 -3.74 13.12
C LEU A 134 -7.23 -3.88 11.79
N ALA A 135 -5.90 -3.70 11.80
CA ALA A 135 -5.07 -3.95 10.61
C ALA A 135 -5.15 -5.41 10.16
N VAL A 136 -5.13 -6.37 11.09
CA VAL A 136 -5.35 -7.80 10.77
C VAL A 136 -6.69 -8.01 10.09
N VAL A 137 -7.79 -7.52 10.69
CA VAL A 137 -9.14 -7.70 10.16
C VAL A 137 -9.31 -7.03 8.79
N LEU A 138 -8.87 -5.76 8.67
CA LEU A 138 -8.97 -5.04 7.41
C LEU A 138 -8.09 -5.67 6.33
N GLY A 139 -6.89 -6.14 6.67
CA GLY A 139 -6.05 -6.89 5.73
C GLY A 139 -6.74 -8.16 5.25
N ALA A 140 -7.23 -8.99 6.18
CA ALA A 140 -7.90 -10.25 5.86
C ALA A 140 -9.15 -10.09 4.99
N VAL A 141 -9.82 -8.93 5.06
CA VAL A 141 -11.03 -8.64 4.27
C VAL A 141 -10.70 -7.91 2.97
N PHE A 142 -10.03 -6.75 3.06
CA PHE A 142 -9.79 -5.88 1.90
C PHE A 142 -8.67 -6.37 0.99
N GLY A 143 -7.71 -7.15 1.51
CA GLY A 143 -6.70 -7.83 0.71
C GLY A 143 -7.35 -8.73 -0.35
N PRO A 144 -8.09 -9.79 0.03
CA PRO A 144 -8.81 -10.63 -0.92
C PRO A 144 -9.79 -9.89 -1.83
N LEU A 145 -10.50 -8.87 -1.31
CA LEU A 145 -11.42 -8.07 -2.13
C LEU A 145 -10.71 -7.27 -3.23
N SER A 146 -9.51 -6.76 -2.97
CA SER A 146 -8.69 -6.08 -3.98
C SER A 146 -8.31 -7.05 -5.12
N TYR A 147 -7.89 -8.27 -4.78
CA TYR A 147 -7.56 -9.30 -5.78
C TYR A 147 -8.79 -9.74 -6.55
N LEU A 148 -9.93 -9.92 -5.87
CA LEU A 148 -11.20 -10.21 -6.53
C LEU A 148 -11.57 -9.09 -7.52
N GLY A 149 -11.36 -7.83 -7.15
CA GLY A 149 -11.51 -6.69 -8.07
C GLY A 149 -10.60 -6.79 -9.29
N GLY A 150 -9.31 -7.08 -9.07
CA GLY A 150 -8.34 -7.32 -10.14
C GLY A 150 -8.73 -8.46 -11.07
N VAL A 151 -9.23 -9.58 -10.52
CA VAL A 151 -9.73 -10.73 -11.28
C VAL A 151 -10.94 -10.34 -12.13
N ARG A 152 -11.91 -9.60 -11.55
CA ARG A 152 -13.11 -9.14 -12.26
C ARG A 152 -12.80 -8.17 -13.40
N LEU A 153 -11.70 -7.45 -13.30
CA LEU A 153 -11.21 -6.54 -14.33
C LEU A 153 -10.25 -7.20 -15.33
N GLY A 154 -9.88 -8.47 -15.15
CA GLY A 154 -9.00 -9.22 -16.05
C GLY A 154 -7.50 -9.10 -15.78
N GLY A 155 -7.09 -8.55 -14.63
CA GLY A 155 -5.67 -8.45 -14.23
C GLY A 155 -5.09 -9.74 -13.65
N ALA A 156 -5.92 -10.67 -13.20
CA ALA A 156 -5.54 -11.96 -12.63
C ALA A 156 -6.65 -13.00 -12.81
N HIS A 157 -6.35 -14.25 -12.48
CA HIS A 157 -7.31 -15.35 -12.46
C HIS A 157 -7.18 -16.17 -11.17
N PHE A 158 -8.31 -16.54 -10.58
CA PHE A 158 -8.33 -17.57 -9.55
C PHE A 158 -8.46 -18.94 -10.21
N VAL A 159 -7.45 -19.78 -10.00
CA VAL A 159 -7.43 -21.17 -10.46
C VAL A 159 -8.31 -22.03 -9.55
N ASP A 160 -8.23 -21.78 -8.24
CA ASP A 160 -9.12 -22.29 -7.20
C ASP A 160 -9.55 -21.09 -6.34
N GLU A 161 -10.78 -20.60 -6.54
CA GLU A 161 -11.27 -19.38 -5.89
C GLU A 161 -11.34 -19.49 -4.35
N PRO A 162 -11.96 -20.53 -3.76
CA PRO A 162 -11.92 -20.72 -2.31
C PRO A 162 -10.50 -20.78 -1.73
N ALA A 163 -9.60 -21.54 -2.36
CA ALA A 163 -8.22 -21.66 -1.87
C ALA A 163 -7.44 -20.35 -2.03
N ALA A 164 -7.65 -19.61 -3.13
CA ALA A 164 -7.05 -18.30 -3.35
C ALA A 164 -7.52 -17.28 -2.30
N LEU A 165 -8.83 -17.22 -2.04
CA LEU A 165 -9.38 -16.30 -1.05
C LEU A 165 -8.86 -16.60 0.36
N VAL A 166 -8.74 -17.88 0.75
CA VAL A 166 -8.16 -18.28 2.04
C VAL A 166 -6.67 -17.93 2.11
N THR A 167 -5.90 -18.24 1.06
CA THR A 167 -4.48 -17.85 0.95
C THR A 167 -4.31 -16.36 1.16
N LEU A 168 -5.06 -15.54 0.40
CA LEU A 168 -4.95 -14.10 0.43
C LEU A 168 -5.41 -13.52 1.77
N ALA A 169 -6.46 -14.07 2.37
CA ALA A 169 -6.95 -13.61 3.67
C ALA A 169 -5.90 -13.85 4.76
N CYS A 170 -5.32 -15.05 4.81
CA CYS A 170 -4.26 -15.41 5.76
C CYS A 170 -2.99 -14.57 5.53
N MET A 171 -2.58 -14.40 4.27
CA MET A 171 -1.42 -13.60 3.90
C MET A 171 -1.59 -12.14 4.36
N TRP A 172 -2.71 -11.50 4.01
CA TRP A 172 -2.95 -10.10 4.34
C TRP A 172 -3.27 -9.88 5.82
N ALA A 173 -3.84 -10.86 6.53
CA ALA A 173 -4.00 -10.83 7.97
C ALA A 173 -2.64 -10.64 8.69
N VAL A 174 -1.57 -11.24 8.16
CA VAL A 174 -0.22 -11.14 8.71
C VAL A 174 0.53 -9.93 8.16
N LEU A 175 0.46 -9.69 6.85
CA LEU A 175 1.26 -8.64 6.21
C LEU A 175 0.75 -7.25 6.53
N MET A 176 -0.56 -7.04 6.67
CA MET A 176 -1.13 -5.71 6.94
C MET A 176 -0.62 -5.08 8.25
N PRO A 177 -0.67 -5.74 9.42
CA PRO A 177 -0.06 -5.18 10.63
C PRO A 177 1.47 -5.03 10.53
N LEU A 178 2.16 -5.92 9.80
CA LEU A 178 3.60 -5.83 9.58
C LEU A 178 3.99 -4.57 8.80
N VAL A 179 3.36 -4.32 7.65
CA VAL A 179 3.68 -3.14 6.82
C VAL A 179 3.28 -1.84 7.51
N MET A 180 2.21 -1.85 8.31
CA MET A 180 1.85 -0.72 9.17
C MET A 180 2.96 -0.42 10.18
N TRP A 181 3.52 -1.43 10.84
CA TRP A 181 4.65 -1.28 11.76
C TRP A 181 5.93 -0.80 11.07
N ILE A 182 6.22 -1.29 9.85
CA ILE A 182 7.35 -0.80 9.05
C ILE A 182 7.15 0.67 8.69
N SER A 183 5.96 1.06 8.22
CA SER A 183 5.65 2.44 7.81
C SER A 183 5.78 3.44 8.96
N ASP A 184 5.55 3.01 10.20
CA ASP A 184 5.77 3.86 11.38
C ASP A 184 7.25 4.22 11.58
N ARG A 185 8.17 3.35 11.16
CA ARG A 185 9.62 3.63 11.18
C ARG A 185 10.10 4.46 9.98
N PHE A 186 9.38 4.39 8.88
CA PHE A 186 9.71 5.08 7.63
C PHE A 186 8.64 6.13 7.28
N ASP A 187 8.36 7.06 8.19
CA ASP A 187 7.37 8.13 7.99
C ASP A 187 7.99 9.43 7.43
N GLY A 188 8.27 9.49 6.14
CA GLY A 188 8.82 10.66 5.46
C GLY A 188 7.78 11.74 5.10
N VAL A 189 6.51 11.50 5.39
CA VAL A 189 5.40 12.46 5.14
C VAL A 189 5.46 13.65 6.10
N ALA A 190 5.83 13.41 7.37
CA ALA A 190 6.01 14.44 8.38
C ALA A 190 7.48 14.89 8.48
N PRO A 191 7.74 16.17 8.80
CA PRO A 191 9.08 16.64 9.14
C PRO A 191 9.67 15.85 10.32
N GLN A 192 10.99 15.67 10.34
CA GLN A 192 11.66 15.06 11.48
C GLN A 192 11.43 15.95 12.73
N PRO A 193 11.09 15.40 13.90
CA PRO A 193 11.03 16.18 15.12
C PRO A 193 12.39 16.83 15.33
N ALA A 194 12.44 18.16 15.47
CA ALA A 194 13.67 18.84 15.84
C ALA A 194 14.20 18.19 17.11
N HIS A 195 15.47 17.76 17.10
CA HIS A 195 16.11 17.17 18.28
C HIS A 195 15.92 18.13 19.46
N ALA A 196 15.19 17.67 20.47
CA ALA A 196 15.05 18.33 21.77
C ALA A 196 16.27 18.04 22.63
#